data_AF-A0AAU7GAW4-F1
#
_entry.id   AF-A0AAU7GAW4-F1
#
_cell.length_a   1.000
_cell.length_b   1.000
_cell.length_c   1.000
_cell.angle_alpha   90.00
_cell.angle_beta   90.00
_cell.angle_gamma   90.00
#
_symmetry.space_group_name_H-M   'P 1'
#
loop_
_entity.id
_entity.type
_entity.pdbx_description
1 polymer ?
#
loop_
_entity_poly.entity_id
_entity_poly.type
_entity_poly.pdbx_seq_one_letter_code
_entity_poly.pdbx_strand_id
1 'polypeptide(L)'
;MTGHDLDYLDGNAAAGLLDEVFAVDVTTARGRCASCGDEAVVARAHVRPVSGGLVLCCAVCEGMLARVTEGAGRVRIDLRGMVWLELSADDLDAT
;
A
#
# COMPACT_ATOMS: atom_id res chain seq x y z
N MET A 1 -31.36 -14.23 24.60
CA MET A 1 -30.00 -13.85 24.18
C MET A 1 -30.07 -13.47 22.72
N THR A 2 -30.22 -12.19 22.41
CA THR A 2 -30.24 -11.71 21.02
C THR A 2 -28.90 -11.05 20.75
N GLY A 3 -27.98 -11.80 20.15
CA GLY A 3 -26.80 -11.25 19.51
C GLY A 3 -27.06 -11.29 18.01
N HIS A 4 -27.15 -10.13 17.38
CA HIS A 4 -27.09 -10.04 15.92
C HIS A 4 -25.75 -10.64 15.49
N ASP A 5 -25.79 -11.74 14.73
CA ASP A 5 -24.67 -12.11 13.88
C ASP A 5 -24.41 -10.88 13.01
N LEU A 6 -23.31 -10.18 13.29
CA LEU A 6 -22.75 -9.29 12.29
C LEU A 6 -22.27 -10.24 11.20
N ASP A 7 -23.00 -10.29 10.08
CA ASP A 7 -22.64 -11.11 8.93
C ASP A 7 -21.24 -10.70 8.44
N TYR A 8 -20.23 -11.47 8.85
CA TYR A 8 -18.87 -11.31 8.35
C TYR A 8 -18.77 -11.98 6.98
N LEU A 9 -18.36 -11.21 5.98
CA LEU A 9 -17.96 -11.76 4.68
C LEU A 9 -16.52 -12.26 4.75
N ASP A 10 -16.22 -13.35 4.03
CA ASP A 10 -14.85 -13.78 3.86
C ASP A 10 -14.07 -12.82 2.95
N GLY A 11 -12.74 -12.85 3.03
CA GLY A 11 -11.88 -11.92 2.32
C GLY A 11 -12.01 -11.94 0.80
N ASN A 12 -12.54 -13.02 0.21
CA ASN A 12 -12.77 -13.07 -1.24
C ASN A 12 -13.86 -12.07 -1.68
N ALA A 13 -14.73 -11.63 -0.78
CA ALA A 13 -15.70 -10.57 -1.09
C ALA A 13 -15.04 -9.25 -1.47
N ALA A 14 -13.78 -9.01 -1.07
CA ALA A 14 -13.00 -7.84 -1.44
C ALA A 14 -12.24 -8.00 -2.77
N ALA A 15 -12.35 -9.15 -3.45
CA ALA A 15 -11.52 -9.46 -4.62
C ALA A 15 -11.61 -8.40 -5.73
N GLY A 16 -12.82 -7.92 -6.07
CA GLY A 16 -12.99 -6.91 -7.11
C GLY A 16 -12.25 -5.61 -6.79
N LEU A 17 -12.48 -5.06 -5.60
CA LEU A 17 -11.82 -3.82 -5.17
C LEU A 17 -10.29 -3.99 -5.06
N LEU A 18 -9.81 -5.12 -4.57
CA LEU A 18 -8.37 -5.37 -4.47
C LEU A 18 -7.72 -5.53 -5.84
N ASP A 19 -8.42 -6.10 -6.82
CA ASP A 19 -7.92 -6.23 -8.19
C ASP A 19 -7.69 -4.85 -8.81
N GLU A 20 -8.65 -3.93 -8.65
CA GLU A 20 -8.53 -2.53 -9.09
C GLU A 20 -7.37 -1.80 -8.40
N VAL A 21 -7.24 -1.95 -7.06
CA VAL A 21 -6.19 -1.34 -6.24
C VAL A 21 -4.78 -1.73 -6.69
N PHE A 22 -4.58 -2.96 -7.15
CA PHE A 22 -3.27 -3.46 -7.58
C PHE A 22 -3.01 -3.33 -9.09
N ALA A 23 -4.02 -2.95 -9.89
CA ALA A 23 -3.89 -2.73 -11.33
C ALA A 23 -3.34 -1.33 -11.69
N VAL A 24 -3.43 -0.36 -10.77
CA VAL A 24 -3.07 1.05 -11.00
C VAL A 24 -1.60 1.38 -10.72
N ASP A 25 -1.12 2.48 -11.30
CA ASP A 25 0.23 3.00 -11.01
C ASP A 25 0.32 3.55 -9.58
N VAL A 26 0.80 2.71 -8.66
CA VAL A 26 0.95 3.05 -7.24
C VAL A 26 1.92 4.22 -7.00
N THR A 27 2.71 4.66 -7.98
CA THR A 27 3.62 5.80 -7.78
C THR A 27 2.87 7.14 -7.66
N THR A 28 1.65 7.25 -8.20
CA THR A 28 0.76 8.42 -8.04
C THR A 28 0.00 8.42 -6.72
N ALA A 29 -0.09 7.26 -6.06
CA ALA A 29 -0.80 7.07 -4.80
C ALA A 29 -0.27 8.02 -3.72
N ARG A 30 -1.14 8.58 -2.90
CA ARG A 30 -0.75 9.38 -1.73
C ARG A 30 -0.61 8.48 -0.52
N GLY A 31 0.35 8.77 0.33
CA GLY A 31 0.52 8.07 1.60
C GLY A 31 0.88 9.03 2.72
N ARG A 32 0.55 8.62 3.95
CA ARG A 32 0.94 9.33 5.16
C ARG A 32 1.99 8.54 5.94
N CYS A 33 3.15 9.14 6.18
CA CYS A 33 4.22 8.51 6.96
C CYS A 33 3.77 8.23 8.40
N ALA A 34 3.85 6.98 8.83
CA ALA A 34 3.52 6.59 10.20
C ALA A 34 4.51 7.12 11.25
N SER A 35 5.72 7.54 10.84
CA SER A 35 6.75 8.05 11.74
C SER A 35 6.67 9.55 11.98
N CYS A 36 6.54 10.37 10.92
CA CYS A 36 6.55 11.84 11.04
C CYS A 36 5.23 12.51 10.63
N GLY A 37 4.29 11.77 10.03
CA GLY A 37 3.00 12.29 9.59
C GLY A 37 3.03 13.05 8.25
N ASP A 38 4.18 13.14 7.57
CA ASP A 38 4.27 13.75 6.23
C ASP A 38 3.36 13.03 5.23
N GLU A 39 2.69 13.82 4.37
CA GLU A 39 1.75 13.34 3.36
C GLU A 39 2.22 13.72 1.97
N ALA A 40 2.47 12.71 1.14
CA ALA A 40 3.02 12.90 -0.19
C ALA A 40 2.63 11.75 -1.12
N VAL A 41 2.77 11.97 -2.42
CA VAL A 41 2.70 10.87 -3.39
C VAL A 41 3.90 9.92 -3.21
N VAL A 42 3.70 8.63 -3.47
CA VAL A 42 4.74 7.58 -3.32
C VAL A 42 5.96 7.91 -4.17
N ALA A 43 5.79 8.51 -5.35
CA ALA A 43 6.89 8.96 -6.21
C ALA A 43 7.88 9.92 -5.54
N ARG A 44 7.50 10.60 -4.44
CA ARG A 44 8.43 11.45 -3.67
C ARG A 44 9.31 10.68 -2.70
N ALA A 45 9.01 9.41 -2.41
CA ALA A 45 9.80 8.59 -1.52
C ALA A 45 11.21 8.36 -2.08
N HIS A 46 12.19 8.27 -1.18
CA HIS A 46 13.51 7.77 -1.54
C HIS A 46 13.50 6.24 -1.62
N VAL A 47 14.24 5.65 -2.57
CA VAL A 47 14.34 4.20 -2.73
C VAL A 47 15.71 3.70 -2.27
N ARG A 48 15.73 2.69 -1.40
CA ARG A 48 16.93 1.96 -1.00
C ARG A 48 16.84 0.51 -1.52
N PRO A 49 17.65 0.12 -2.52
CA PRO A 49 17.71 -1.26 -2.98
C PRO A 49 18.17 -2.21 -1.86
N VAL A 50 17.61 -3.42 -1.83
CA VAL A 50 18.02 -4.50 -0.92
C VAL A 50 18.14 -5.81 -1.69
N SER A 51 18.78 -6.82 -1.11
CA SER A 51 18.81 -8.15 -1.72
C SER A 51 17.36 -8.67 -1.88
N GLY A 52 16.97 -8.93 -3.13
CA GLY A 52 15.64 -9.41 -3.47
C GLY A 52 14.53 -8.35 -3.35
N GLY A 53 14.83 -7.04 -3.48
CA GLY A 53 13.78 -6.03 -3.54
C GLY A 53 14.22 -4.59 -3.26
N LEU A 54 13.31 -3.79 -2.70
CA LEU A 54 13.54 -2.39 -2.38
C LEU A 54 12.79 -1.95 -1.10
N VAL A 55 13.27 -0.87 -0.52
CA VAL A 55 12.63 -0.17 0.59
C VAL A 55 12.35 1.26 0.18
N LEU A 56 11.11 1.70 0.34
CA LEU A 56 10.66 3.08 0.18
C LEU A 56 10.83 3.80 1.52
N CYS A 57 11.44 4.98 1.50
CA CYS A 57 11.75 5.81 2.66
C CYS A 57 11.10 7.19 2.52
N CYS A 58 10.61 7.75 3.62
CA CYS A 58 10.07 9.10 3.67
C CYS A 58 11.16 10.12 3.30
N ALA A 59 10.86 11.03 2.38
CA ALA A 59 11.80 12.08 1.99
C ALA A 59 12.07 13.11 3.10
N VAL A 60 11.21 13.17 4.12
CA VAL A 60 11.32 14.12 5.25
C VAL A 60 12.10 13.53 6.43
N CYS A 61 11.75 12.33 6.89
CA CYS A 61 12.37 11.75 8.09
C CYS A 61 13.23 10.50 7.82
N GLU A 62 13.34 10.06 6.57
CA GLU A 62 14.00 8.81 6.14
C GLU A 62 13.43 7.51 6.72
N GLY A 63 12.37 7.58 7.53
CA GLY A 63 11.65 6.43 8.05
C GLY A 63 11.11 5.55 6.93
N MET A 64 11.07 4.23 7.16
CA MET A 64 10.52 3.28 6.22
C MET A 64 9.03 3.59 5.97
N LEU A 65 8.64 3.70 4.71
CA LEU A 65 7.24 3.79 4.29
C LEU A 65 6.72 2.42 3.86
N ALA A 66 7.46 1.73 2.99
CA ALA A 66 7.10 0.41 2.50
C ALA A 66 8.33 -0.43 2.14
N ARG A 67 8.16 -1.75 2.06
CA ARG A 67 9.17 -2.67 1.57
C ARG A 67 8.55 -3.64 0.58
N VAL A 68 9.15 -3.77 -0.59
CA VAL A 68 8.77 -4.75 -1.61
C VAL A 68 9.89 -5.75 -1.74
N THR A 69 9.57 -7.04 -1.69
CA THR A 69 10.54 -8.12 -1.93
C THR A 69 9.99 -9.16 -2.87
N GLU A 70 10.87 -9.70 -3.71
CA GLU A 70 10.57 -10.74 -4.68
C GLU A 70 11.49 -11.93 -4.44
N GLY A 71 10.92 -13.13 -4.38
CA GLY A 71 11.69 -14.35 -4.20
C GLY A 71 10.82 -15.60 -4.17
N ALA A 72 11.36 -16.71 -4.67
CA ALA A 72 10.65 -17.99 -4.76
C ALA A 72 9.28 -17.88 -5.48
N GLY A 73 9.20 -17.07 -6.54
CA GLY A 73 7.97 -16.85 -7.31
C GLY A 73 6.89 -16.08 -6.57
N ARG A 74 7.25 -15.33 -5.51
CA ARG A 74 6.30 -14.57 -4.69
C ARG A 74 6.78 -13.14 -4.52
N VAL A 75 5.82 -12.22 -4.51
CA VAL A 75 6.01 -10.83 -4.12
C VAL A 75 5.47 -10.66 -2.69
N ARG A 76 6.20 -9.94 -1.84
CA ARG A 76 5.72 -9.51 -0.51
C ARG A 76 5.83 -8.01 -0.43
N ILE A 77 4.75 -7.37 0.05
CA ILE A 77 4.68 -5.93 0.27
C ILE A 77 4.39 -5.71 1.75
N ASP A 78 5.23 -4.92 2.41
CA ASP A 78 5.04 -4.42 3.78
C ASP A 78 4.69 -2.93 3.69
N LEU A 79 3.52 -2.55 4.21
CA LEU A 79 3.00 -1.18 4.21
C LEU A 79 2.91 -0.57 5.62
N ARG A 80 3.47 -1.22 6.65
CA ARG A 80 3.35 -0.76 8.06
C ARG A 80 3.96 0.61 8.33
N GLY A 81 4.81 1.10 7.44
CA GLY A 81 5.39 2.44 7.52
C GLY A 81 4.45 3.57 7.07
N MET A 82 3.28 3.23 6.54
CA MET A 82 2.23 4.15 6.14
C MET A 82 1.00 4.00 7.03
N VAL A 83 0.36 5.12 7.38
CA VAL A 83 -0.94 5.11 8.08
C VAL A 83 -2.04 4.68 7.12
N TRP A 84 -1.97 5.15 5.87
CA TRP A 84 -2.86 4.81 4.78
C TRP A 84 -2.12 5.01 3.45
N LEU A 85 -2.64 4.36 2.42
CA LEU A 85 -2.31 4.58 1.02
C LEU A 85 -3.63 4.90 0.31
N GLU A 86 -3.67 6.02 -0.40
CA GLU A 86 -4.83 6.53 -1.12
C GLU A 86 -4.55 6.44 -2.62
N LEU A 87 -5.49 5.86 -3.35
CA LEU A 87 -5.48 5.75 -4.80
C LEU A 87 -6.54 6.69 -5.37
N SER A 88 -6.25 7.30 -6.52
CA SER A 88 -7.23 8.13 -7.21
C SER A 88 -8.26 7.25 -7.91
N ALA A 89 -9.55 7.58 -7.76
CA ALA A 89 -10.61 6.90 -8.50
C ALA A 89 -10.47 7.08 -10.02
N ASP A 90 -9.91 8.21 -10.46
CA ASP A 90 -9.63 8.46 -11.88
C ASP A 90 -8.58 7.49 -12.45
N ASP A 91 -7.70 6.95 -11.60
CA ASP A 91 -6.74 5.90 -12.00
C ASP A 91 -7.42 4.53 -12.06
N LEU A 92 -8.47 4.29 -11.25
CA LEU A 92 -9.20 3.01 -11.18
C LEU A 92 -10.15 2.81 -12.39
N ASP A 93 -10.76 3.88 -12.90
CA ASP A 93 -11.67 3.85 -14.06
C ASP A 93 -10.94 3.81 -15.43
N ALA A 94 -9.60 3.84 -15.43
CA ALA A 94 -8.78 3.89 -16.63
C ALA A 94 -8.36 2.50 -17.17
N THR A 95 -8.82 1.40 -16.55
CA THR A 95 -8.49 0.01 -16.91
C THR A 95 -9.70 -0.69 -17.55
#